data_AF-A0A7W1UF09-F1
#
_entry.id   AF-A0A7W1UF09-F1
#
_cell.length_a   1.000
_cell.length_b   1.000
_cell.length_c   1.000
_cell.angle_alpha   90.00
_cell.angle_beta   90.00
_cell.angle_gamma   90.00
#
_symmetry.space_group_name_H-M   'P 1'
#
loop_
_entity.id
_entity.type
_entity.pdbx_description
1 polymer ?
#
loop_
_entity_poly.entity_id
_entity_poly.type
_entity_poly.pdbx_seq_one_letter_code
_entity_poly.pdbx_strand_id
1 'polypeptide(L)'
;MSAPAEEVAIALLTQNTNTNPHKNQDLNGDGKADLIWRNATSGAVAIWLMNGLTITSTSFPDSAPTAWDIQAVGDLNGDGKSDVIWRNNSNRAVAVWLMNGATITFTTFPGAPSTDWKIQ
;
A
#
# COMPACT_ATOMS: atom_id res chain seq x y z
N MET A 1 -54.00 -20.64 17.65
CA MET A 1 -53.47 -19.29 17.43
C MET A 1 -52.04 -19.25 17.94
N SER A 2 -51.10 -18.84 17.08
CA SER A 2 -49.67 -18.52 17.29
C SER A 2 -48.68 -19.64 17.66
N ALA A 3 -47.69 -19.80 16.78
CA ALA A 3 -46.46 -20.61 16.90
C ALA A 3 -45.46 -20.00 17.91
N PRO A 4 -44.42 -20.74 18.36
CA PRO A 4 -43.38 -20.19 19.22
C PRO A 4 -42.39 -19.34 18.39
N ALA A 5 -41.93 -18.23 18.97
CA ALA A 5 -40.85 -17.45 18.38
C ALA A 5 -39.53 -18.20 18.59
N GLU A 6 -39.01 -18.80 17.52
CA GLU A 6 -37.61 -19.20 17.44
C GLU A 6 -36.76 -17.92 17.39
N GLU A 7 -35.92 -17.74 18.40
CA GLU A 7 -34.94 -16.67 18.39
C GLU A 7 -33.83 -17.02 17.40
N VAL A 8 -33.69 -16.13 16.43
CA VAL A 8 -32.85 -16.22 15.25
C VAL A 8 -31.39 -16.39 15.65
N ALA A 9 -30.76 -17.48 15.21
CA ALA A 9 -29.31 -17.63 15.23
C ALA A 9 -28.68 -16.50 14.41
N ILE A 10 -28.17 -15.47 15.08
CA ILE A 10 -27.34 -14.45 14.45
C ILE A 10 -26.01 -15.14 14.14
N ALA A 11 -25.84 -15.56 12.89
CA ALA A 11 -24.56 -15.98 12.36
C ALA A 11 -23.53 -14.90 12.71
N LEU A 12 -22.52 -15.28 13.48
CA LEU A 12 -21.30 -14.48 13.65
C LEU A 12 -20.63 -14.43 12.28
N LEU A 13 -21.05 -13.49 11.42
CA LEU A 13 -20.30 -13.13 10.23
C LEU A 13 -18.94 -12.67 10.75
N THR A 14 -17.93 -13.45 10.41
CA THR A 14 -16.53 -13.19 10.68
C THR A 14 -16.26 -11.70 10.47
N GLN A 15 -16.03 -10.99 11.57
CA GLN A 15 -15.29 -9.75 11.48
C GLN A 15 -13.90 -10.18 11.04
N ASN A 16 -13.69 -10.22 9.73
CA ASN A 16 -12.37 -10.26 9.13
C ASN A 16 -11.76 -8.89 9.40
N THR A 17 -11.50 -8.59 10.66
CA THR A 17 -10.68 -7.48 11.11
C THR A 17 -9.26 -7.89 10.74
N ASN A 18 -8.96 -7.84 9.44
CA ASN A 18 -7.61 -7.86 8.93
C ASN A 18 -6.99 -6.49 9.26
N THR A 19 -7.02 -6.13 10.54
CA THR A 19 -6.39 -4.96 11.14
C THR A 19 -5.03 -5.41 11.66
N ASN A 20 -4.28 -6.16 10.85
CA ASN A 20 -2.87 -6.35 11.13
C ASN A 20 -2.23 -4.98 10.82
N PRO A 21 -1.80 -4.21 11.84
CA PRO A 21 -1.27 -2.86 11.63
C PRO A 21 0.01 -2.86 10.78
N HIS A 22 0.59 -4.05 10.54
CA HIS A 22 1.76 -4.29 9.70
C HIS A 22 1.45 -4.50 8.22
N LYS A 23 0.18 -4.61 7.78
CA LYS A 23 -0.14 -4.78 6.34
C LYS A 23 0.27 -3.56 5.52
N ASN A 24 0.33 -2.39 6.14
CA ASN A 24 0.80 -1.18 5.49
C ASN A 24 2.32 -1.32 5.30
N GLN A 25 2.78 -1.63 4.09
CA GLN A 25 4.18 -1.81 3.66
C GLN A 25 4.70 -3.25 3.60
N ASP A 26 3.85 -4.27 3.63
CA ASP A 26 4.28 -5.62 3.22
C ASP A 26 4.30 -5.71 1.69
N LEU A 27 5.46 -5.52 1.05
CA LEU A 27 5.58 -5.45 -0.42
C LEU A 27 5.66 -6.84 -1.04
N ASN A 28 6.04 -7.86 -0.27
CA ASN A 28 6.29 -9.21 -0.77
C ASN A 28 5.21 -10.22 -0.34
N GLY A 29 4.33 -9.85 0.59
CA GLY A 29 3.19 -10.64 1.05
C GLY A 29 3.54 -11.69 2.11
N ASP A 30 4.69 -11.59 2.78
CA ASP A 30 5.12 -12.56 3.81
C ASP A 30 4.54 -12.29 5.20
N GLY A 31 3.67 -11.28 5.32
CA GLY A 31 3.03 -10.86 6.56
C GLY A 31 3.91 -9.95 7.42
N LYS A 32 5.05 -9.49 6.92
CA LYS A 32 5.96 -8.57 7.61
C LYS A 32 6.12 -7.28 6.82
N ALA A 33 6.27 -6.17 7.55
CA ALA A 33 6.48 -4.88 6.91
C ALA A 33 7.89 -4.78 6.32
N ASP A 34 7.98 -4.31 5.08
CA ASP A 34 9.19 -3.95 4.36
C ASP A 34 9.48 -2.44 4.48
N LEU A 35 10.62 -1.97 3.97
CA LEU A 35 10.97 -0.54 3.96
C LEU A 35 11.16 0.00 2.55
N ILE A 36 10.63 1.20 2.32
CA ILE A 36 10.84 1.97 1.09
C ILE A 36 11.57 3.25 1.43
N TRP A 37 12.68 3.47 0.74
CA TRP A 37 13.50 4.66 0.84
C TRP A 37 13.36 5.48 -0.43
N ARG A 38 13.29 6.80 -0.27
CA ARG A 38 13.38 7.73 -1.38
C ARG A 38 14.52 8.70 -1.13
N ASN A 39 15.43 8.82 -2.08
CA ASN A 39 16.43 9.85 -2.07
C ASN A 39 15.78 11.18 -2.48
N ALA A 40 15.68 12.13 -1.54
CA ALA A 40 15.02 13.42 -1.78
C ALA A 40 15.70 14.28 -2.86
N THR A 41 16.98 14.05 -3.14
CA THR A 41 17.78 14.84 -4.08
C THR A 41 17.75 14.23 -5.48
N SER A 42 18.01 12.92 -5.60
CA SER A 42 18.06 12.24 -6.90
C SER A 42 16.72 11.66 -7.34
N GLY A 43 15.77 11.50 -6.43
CA GLY A 43 14.51 10.82 -6.69
C GLY A 43 14.62 9.30 -6.73
N ALA A 44 15.81 8.74 -6.57
CA ALA A 44 16.03 7.28 -6.57
C ALA A 44 15.25 6.61 -5.43
N VAL A 45 14.67 5.46 -5.72
CA VAL A 45 13.96 4.63 -4.73
C VAL A 45 14.80 3.41 -4.42
N ALA A 46 14.89 3.06 -3.14
CA ALA A 46 15.44 1.79 -2.69
C ALA A 46 14.39 1.03 -1.89
N ILE A 47 14.34 -0.29 -2.04
CA ILE A 47 13.46 -1.16 -1.26
C ILE A 47 14.31 -2.13 -0.47
N TRP A 48 14.02 -2.25 0.82
CA TRP A 48 14.54 -3.30 1.68
C TRP A 48 13.40 -4.26 2.01
N LEU A 49 13.53 -5.51 1.56
CA LEU A 49 12.66 -6.57 2.05
C LEU A 49 13.17 -7.00 3.42
N MET A 50 12.25 -7.20 4.37
CA MET A 50 12.56 -7.33 5.78
C MET A 50 12.06 -8.66 6.35
N ASN A 51 12.78 -9.20 7.31
CA ASN A 51 12.33 -10.24 8.21
C ASN A 51 12.46 -9.74 9.65
N GLY A 52 11.44 -9.01 10.12
CA GLY A 52 11.56 -8.24 11.35
C GLY A 52 12.58 -7.11 11.18
N LEU A 53 13.64 -7.10 11.99
CA LEU A 53 14.69 -6.08 11.92
C LEU A 53 15.86 -6.46 10.97
N THR A 54 15.77 -7.62 10.31
CA THR A 54 16.81 -8.11 9.40
C THR A 54 16.44 -7.82 7.95
N ILE A 55 17.36 -7.21 7.19
CA ILE A 55 17.21 -7.04 5.74
C ILE A 55 17.46 -8.39 5.05
N THR A 56 16.50 -8.87 4.27
CA THR A 56 16.62 -10.09 3.48
C THR A 56 17.01 -9.81 2.02
N SER A 57 16.64 -8.64 1.51
CA SER A 57 17.00 -8.20 0.16
C SER A 57 17.05 -6.68 0.07
N THR A 58 17.90 -6.16 -0.81
CA THR A 58 18.04 -4.74 -1.12
C THR A 58 17.94 -4.54 -2.63
N SER A 59 17.16 -3.55 -3.07
CA SER A 59 16.91 -3.30 -4.49
C SER A 59 16.71 -1.82 -4.78
N PHE A 60 16.86 -1.45 -6.05
CA PHE A 60 16.69 -0.09 -6.56
C PHE A 60 15.81 -0.15 -7.81
N PRO A 61 14.48 -0.23 -7.64
CA PRO A 61 13.59 -0.56 -8.76
C PRO A 61 13.49 0.55 -9.81
N ASP A 62 13.47 1.82 -9.37
CA ASP A 62 13.38 2.98 -10.26
C ASP A 62 13.65 4.28 -9.48
N SER A 63 13.34 5.42 -10.10
CA SER A 63 13.34 6.75 -9.55
C SER A 63 12.07 7.51 -9.94
N ALA A 64 11.70 8.50 -9.15
CA ALA A 64 10.63 9.45 -9.48
C ALA A 64 11.17 10.89 -9.43
N PRO A 65 10.74 11.79 -10.33
CA PRO A 65 11.18 13.19 -10.29
C PRO A 65 10.97 13.81 -8.90
N THR A 66 11.82 14.76 -8.52
CA THR A 66 11.88 15.30 -7.14
C THR A 66 10.54 15.87 -6.65
N ALA A 67 9.70 16.36 -7.56
CA ALA A 67 8.35 16.86 -7.27
C ALA A 67 7.32 15.79 -6.83
N TRP A 68 7.64 14.50 -6.92
CA TRP A 68 6.77 13.40 -6.51
C TRP A 68 7.19 12.83 -5.17
N ASP A 69 6.28 12.70 -4.21
CA ASP A 69 6.55 12.02 -2.94
C ASP A 69 5.72 10.75 -2.78
N ILE A 70 6.28 9.78 -2.04
CA ILE A 70 5.54 8.61 -1.58
C ILE A 70 4.57 9.09 -0.51
N GLN A 71 3.28 8.99 -0.80
CA GLN A 71 2.22 9.52 0.06
C GLN A 71 1.55 8.43 0.87
N ALA A 72 1.45 7.22 0.33
CA ALA A 72 0.87 6.06 1.01
C ALA A 72 1.38 4.76 0.39
N VAL A 73 1.18 3.67 1.13
CA VAL A 73 1.50 2.30 0.71
C VAL A 73 0.35 1.40 1.12
N GLY A 74 -0.12 0.55 0.21
CA GLY A 74 -1.24 -0.35 0.48
C GLY A 74 -1.61 -1.21 -0.73
N ASP A 75 -2.26 -2.34 -0.47
CA ASP A 75 -2.68 -3.33 -1.46
C ASP A 75 -3.86 -2.80 -2.29
N LEU A 76 -3.58 -2.20 -3.45
CA LEU A 76 -4.59 -1.54 -4.30
C LEU A 76 -5.26 -2.51 -5.26
N ASN A 77 -4.55 -3.57 -5.66
CA ASN A 77 -5.04 -4.54 -6.64
C ASN A 77 -5.59 -5.83 -6.00
N GLY A 78 -5.47 -6.00 -4.68
CA GLY A 78 -5.98 -7.14 -3.93
C GLY A 78 -5.14 -8.41 -4.03
N ASP A 79 -3.88 -8.32 -4.47
CA ASP A 79 -2.99 -9.47 -4.64
C ASP A 79 -2.29 -9.91 -3.35
N GLY A 80 -2.55 -9.22 -2.24
CA GLY A 80 -1.96 -9.49 -0.93
C GLY A 80 -0.62 -8.81 -0.70
N LYS A 81 -0.13 -8.01 -1.65
CA LYS A 81 1.11 -7.23 -1.54
C LYS A 81 0.80 -5.74 -1.59
N SER A 82 1.64 -4.95 -0.94
CA SER A 82 1.45 -3.51 -0.88
C SER A 82 1.97 -2.84 -2.14
N ASP A 83 1.20 -1.88 -2.66
CA ASP A 83 1.54 -1.01 -3.78
C ASP A 83 1.94 0.39 -3.29
N VAL A 84 2.63 1.18 -4.11
CA VAL A 84 3.12 2.51 -3.74
C VAL A 84 2.28 3.61 -4.38
N ILE A 85 1.73 4.51 -3.56
CA ILE A 85 0.98 5.68 -4.02
C ILE A 85 1.86 6.93 -3.93
N TRP A 86 1.97 7.61 -5.06
CA TRP A 86 2.74 8.82 -5.24
C TRP A 86 1.86 10.04 -5.40
N ARG A 87 2.31 11.18 -4.86
CA ARG A 87 1.66 12.48 -5.00
C ARG A 87 2.63 13.50 -5.56
N ASN A 88 2.23 14.20 -6.62
CA ASN A 88 3.01 15.32 -7.15
C ASN A 88 2.69 16.62 -6.40
N ASN A 89 3.71 17.24 -5.84
CA ASN A 89 3.61 18.46 -5.03
C ASN A 89 3.40 19.74 -5.84
N SER A 90 3.56 19.69 -7.17
CA SER A 90 3.33 20.84 -8.04
C SER A 90 1.92 20.84 -8.61
N ASN A 91 1.49 19.72 -9.20
CA ASN A 91 0.23 19.65 -9.97
C ASN A 91 -0.83 18.72 -9.36
N ARG A 92 -0.55 18.12 -8.19
CA ARG A 92 -1.48 17.20 -7.51
C ARG A 92 -1.82 15.95 -8.31
N ALA A 93 -1.06 15.60 -9.35
CA ALA A 93 -1.20 14.30 -9.97
C ALA A 93 -0.93 13.19 -8.96
N VAL A 94 -1.66 12.10 -9.07
CA VAL A 94 -1.42 10.86 -8.37
C VAL A 94 -0.81 9.88 -9.36
N ALA A 95 0.19 9.14 -8.90
CA ALA A 95 0.70 7.98 -9.61
C ALA A 95 0.68 6.77 -8.69
N VAL A 96 0.61 5.59 -9.28
CA VAL A 96 0.63 4.32 -8.56
C VAL A 96 1.69 3.44 -9.18
N TRP A 97 2.49 2.80 -8.34
CA TRP A 97 3.31 1.65 -8.70
C TRP A 97 2.68 0.40 -8.11
N LEU A 98 2.22 -0.51 -8.96
CA LEU A 98 1.86 -1.85 -8.51
C LEU A 98 3.13 -2.66 -8.30
N MET A 99 3.22 -3.34 -7.17
CA MET A 99 4.44 -4.01 -6.73
C MET A 99 4.30 -5.53 -6.70
N ASN A 100 5.41 -6.22 -6.88
CA ASN A 100 5.54 -7.64 -6.58
C ASN A 100 6.89 -7.86 -5.88
N GLY A 101 6.88 -7.72 -4.55
CA GLY A 101 8.10 -7.57 -3.77
C GLY A 101 8.83 -6.27 -4.15
N ALA A 102 10.10 -6.41 -4.48
CA ALA A 102 10.97 -5.31 -4.88
C ALA A 102 10.76 -4.82 -6.33
N THR A 103 9.85 -5.43 -7.10
CA THR A 103 9.70 -5.16 -8.53
C THR A 103 8.45 -4.35 -8.82
N ILE A 104 8.57 -3.28 -9.61
CA ILE A 104 7.41 -2.55 -10.16
C ILE A 104 6.85 -3.36 -11.32
N THR A 105 5.59 -3.77 -11.22
CA THR A 105 4.91 -4.55 -12.27
C THR A 105 4.08 -3.67 -13.19
N PHE A 106 3.60 -2.53 -12.70
CA PHE A 106 2.79 -1.60 -13.47
C PHE A 106 2.84 -0.19 -12.89
N THR A 107 2.77 0.83 -13.76
CA THR A 107 2.70 2.23 -13.36
C THR A 107 1.50 2.90 -14.01
N THR A 108 0.73 3.68 -13.25
CA THR A 108 -0.42 4.44 -13.77
C THR A 108 -0.61 5.79 -13.11
N PHE A 109 -1.34 6.68 -13.78
CA PHE A 109 -1.69 8.03 -13.33
C PHE A 109 -3.22 8.17 -13.27
N PRO A 110 -3.87 7.72 -12.17
CA PRO A 110 -5.33 7.64 -12.11
C PRO A 110 -6.03 9.01 -12.14
N GLY A 111 -5.33 10.10 -11.82
CA GLY A 111 -5.88 11.45 -11.91
C GLY A 111 -5.18 12.47 -11.03
N ALA A 112 -5.77 13.67 -10.96
CA ALA A 112 -5.27 14.79 -10.17
C ALA A 112 -6.44 15.48 -9.46
N PRO A 113 -6.87 15.00 -8.26
CA PRO A 113 -7.88 15.70 -7.48
C PRO A 113 -7.39 17.09 -7.06
N SER A 114 -8.33 18.01 -6.84
CA SER A 114 -8.05 19.41 -6.50
C SER A 114 -7.18 19.57 -5.26
N THR A 115 -6.61 20.77 -5.08
CA THR A 115 -5.56 21.04 -4.10
C THR A 115 -5.99 20.93 -2.64
N ASP A 116 -7.29 20.92 -2.38
CA ASP A 116 -7.93 20.75 -1.07
C ASP A 116 -8.02 19.28 -0.61
N TRP A 117 -7.76 18.31 -1.49
CA TRP A 117 -7.78 16.89 -1.14
C TRP A 117 -6.40 16.33 -0.82
N LYS A 118 -6.35 15.54 0.27
CA LYS A 118 -5.17 14.80 0.74
C LYS A 118 -5.49 13.30 0.83
N ILE A 119 -4.48 12.47 0.55
CA ILE A 119 -4.52 11.05 0.87
C ILE A 119 -4.42 10.91 2.40
N GLN A 120 -5.20 10.00 3.00
CA GLN A 120 -5.24 9.76 4.44
C GLN A 120 -4.69 8.39 4.80
#